data_AF-A0A524GM86-F1
#
_entry.id   AF-A0A524GM86-F1
#
_cell.length_a   1.000
_cell.length_b   1.000
_cell.length_c   1.000
_cell.angle_alpha   90.00
_cell.angle_beta   90.00
_cell.angle_gamma   90.00
#
_symmetry.space_group_name_H-M   'P 1'
#
loop_
_entity.id
_entity.type
_entity.pdbx_description
1 polymer ?
#
loop_
_entity_poly.entity_id
_entity_poly.type
_entity_poly.pdbx_seq_one_letter_code
_entity_poly.pdbx_strand_id
1 'polypeptide(L)'
;MKQATLSADALRGAVLRLPANALAATREAALANLDEHGLPTPRHEDWKYTDLTSAIDISNRWLANGAATASADQLREAIELIAQSIDANWLIVANGIIDTTRFNPESGIDIERFSESAAPFVMDRPLADLNAALLHDGLRVHIHAATEKPLGLLIIDEANAGAAVSQANVDIEVAPGCDAEIVEYQSSSGSDDHYGNSVVTLQVSQAAHARYVRIQNRRIGHVQTGRLSVAMGKDAQLSMASYDLGGGLVRNDVDIDLVATGANAV
;
A
#
# COMPACT_ATOMS: atom_id res chain seq x y z
N MET A 1 -8.88 -29.26 8.19
CA MET A 1 -8.23 -28.81 6.94
C MET A 1 -6.78 -28.45 7.25
N LYS A 2 -5.85 -28.76 6.35
CA LYS A 2 -4.46 -28.28 6.44
C LYS A 2 -4.50 -26.77 6.23
N GLN A 3 -3.79 -26.02 7.07
CA GLN A 3 -3.73 -24.57 6.96
C GLN A 3 -3.07 -24.20 5.62
N ALA A 4 -3.67 -23.28 4.87
CA ALA A 4 -3.08 -22.78 3.63
C ALA A 4 -1.77 -22.04 3.95
N THR A 5 -0.72 -22.30 3.16
CA THR A 5 0.59 -21.68 3.31
C THR A 5 1.10 -21.22 1.95
N LEU A 6 1.84 -20.11 1.91
CA LEU A 6 2.54 -19.69 0.70
C LEU A 6 3.62 -20.70 0.32
N SER A 7 3.86 -20.87 -0.97
CA SER A 7 4.97 -21.66 -1.49
C SER A 7 6.28 -20.93 -1.27
N ALA A 8 7.03 -21.30 -0.22
CA ALA A 8 8.26 -20.61 0.17
C ALA A 8 9.32 -20.57 -0.94
N ASP A 9 9.54 -21.68 -1.65
CA ASP A 9 10.51 -21.74 -2.75
C ASP A 9 10.09 -20.88 -3.94
N ALA A 10 8.80 -20.89 -4.29
CA ALA A 10 8.29 -20.07 -5.39
C ALA A 10 8.31 -18.58 -5.02
N LEU A 11 8.03 -18.24 -3.76
CA LEU A 11 8.12 -16.89 -3.22
C LEU A 11 9.55 -16.37 -3.31
N ARG A 12 10.54 -17.12 -2.81
CA ARG A 12 11.97 -16.77 -2.96
C ARG A 12 12.36 -16.59 -4.43
N GLY A 13 11.90 -17.50 -5.29
CA GLY A 13 12.11 -17.38 -6.73
C GLY A 13 11.50 -16.12 -7.35
N ALA A 14 10.35 -15.65 -6.86
CA ALA A 14 9.74 -14.40 -7.28
C ALA A 14 10.54 -13.18 -6.79
N VAL A 15 10.98 -13.18 -5.53
CA VAL A 15 11.83 -12.11 -4.98
C VAL A 15 13.15 -11.97 -5.75
N LEU A 16 13.78 -13.08 -6.11
CA LEU A 16 15.01 -13.09 -6.92
C LEU A 16 14.83 -12.55 -8.34
N ARG A 17 13.59 -12.49 -8.85
CA ARG A 17 13.27 -11.88 -10.16
C ARG A 17 13.05 -10.37 -10.08
N LEU A 18 12.90 -9.81 -8.87
CA LEU A 18 12.78 -8.36 -8.69
C LEU A 18 14.11 -7.65 -8.97
N PRO A 19 14.11 -6.35 -9.30
CA PRO A 19 15.33 -5.61 -9.59
C PRO A 19 16.33 -5.66 -8.43
N ALA A 20 17.59 -6.00 -8.70
CA ALA A 20 18.68 -5.96 -7.72
C ALA A 20 19.12 -4.51 -7.42
N ASN A 21 18.26 -3.77 -6.73
CA ASN A 21 18.45 -2.38 -6.32
C ASN A 21 18.69 -2.28 -4.80
N ALA A 22 18.65 -1.06 -4.23
CA ALA A 22 18.87 -0.84 -2.80
C ALA A 22 17.90 -1.59 -1.88
N LEU A 23 16.78 -2.12 -2.41
CA LEU A 23 15.78 -2.87 -1.65
C LEU A 23 16.13 -4.36 -1.47
N ALA A 24 17.16 -4.87 -2.15
CA ALA A 24 17.48 -6.30 -2.14
C ALA A 24 17.69 -6.84 -0.70
N ALA A 25 18.45 -6.12 0.13
CA ALA A 25 18.70 -6.52 1.52
C ALA A 25 17.41 -6.49 2.37
N THR A 26 16.55 -5.49 2.15
CA THR A 26 15.25 -5.40 2.85
C THR A 26 14.33 -6.53 2.46
N ARG A 27 14.27 -6.90 1.18
CA ARG A 27 13.48 -8.05 0.70
C ARG A 27 13.96 -9.37 1.30
N GLU A 28 15.27 -9.55 1.42
CA GLU A 28 15.87 -10.73 2.05
C GLU A 28 15.53 -10.81 3.56
N ALA A 29 15.65 -9.69 4.28
CA ALA A 29 15.25 -9.61 5.68
C ALA A 29 13.76 -9.92 5.86
N ALA A 30 12.90 -9.37 5.01
CA ALA A 30 11.47 -9.62 5.03
C ALA A 30 11.12 -11.09 4.74
N LEU A 31 11.82 -11.74 3.81
CA LEU A 31 11.69 -13.18 3.59
C LEU A 31 12.09 -13.99 4.83
N ALA A 32 13.18 -13.62 5.50
CA ALA A 32 13.61 -14.29 6.72
C ALA A 32 12.56 -14.15 7.85
N ASN A 33 11.99 -12.96 8.01
CA ASN A 33 10.90 -12.72 8.97
C ASN A 33 9.68 -13.58 8.66
N LEU A 34 9.30 -13.72 7.38
CA LEU A 34 8.20 -14.58 6.95
C LEU A 34 8.48 -16.06 7.18
N ASP A 35 9.72 -16.51 6.99
CA ASP A 35 10.12 -17.89 7.25
C ASP A 35 10.02 -18.23 8.75
N GLU A 36 10.37 -17.30 9.62
CA GLU A 36 10.32 -17.47 11.07
C GLU A 36 8.89 -17.39 11.62
N HIS A 37 8.12 -16.39 11.20
CA HIS A 37 6.83 -16.06 11.83
C HIS A 37 5.61 -16.54 11.03
N GLY A 38 5.77 -16.74 9.72
CA GLY A 38 4.68 -17.07 8.82
C GLY A 38 3.64 -15.95 8.66
N LEU A 39 2.60 -16.22 7.87
CA LEU A 39 1.45 -15.31 7.77
C LEU A 39 0.49 -15.47 8.94
N PRO A 40 -0.34 -14.44 9.22
CA PRO A 40 -1.36 -14.54 10.24
C PRO A 40 -2.39 -15.62 9.94
N THR A 41 -3.04 -16.10 10.99
CA THR A 41 -3.87 -17.30 10.94
C THR A 41 -5.09 -17.08 11.84
N PRO A 42 -6.25 -17.73 11.59
CA PRO A 42 -7.39 -17.62 12.49
C PRO A 42 -7.15 -18.10 13.93
N ARG A 43 -5.98 -18.66 14.24
CA ARG A 43 -5.56 -18.98 15.62
C ARG A 43 -4.99 -17.78 16.36
N HIS A 44 -4.50 -16.76 15.65
CA HIS A 44 -4.11 -15.49 16.25
C HIS A 44 -5.37 -14.68 16.56
N GLU A 45 -5.42 -14.06 17.74
CA GLU A 45 -6.62 -13.38 18.26
C GLU A 45 -7.15 -12.33 17.27
N ASP A 46 -6.28 -11.47 16.75
CA ASP A 46 -6.62 -10.40 15.80
C ASP A 46 -7.13 -10.92 14.43
N TRP A 47 -6.97 -12.21 14.17
CA TRP A 47 -7.24 -12.87 12.88
C TRP A 47 -8.35 -13.91 12.94
N LYS A 48 -8.96 -14.12 14.12
CA LYS A 48 -10.01 -15.13 14.34
C LYS A 48 -11.16 -15.06 13.32
N TYR A 49 -11.46 -13.87 12.82
CA TYR A 49 -12.56 -13.60 11.88
C TYR A 49 -12.09 -13.25 10.46
N THR A 50 -10.78 -13.28 10.19
CA THR A 50 -10.22 -13.01 8.85
C THR A 50 -9.38 -14.19 8.40
N ASP A 51 -9.92 -14.99 7.47
CA ASP A 51 -9.20 -16.11 6.88
C ASP A 51 -8.44 -15.68 5.62
N LEU A 52 -7.11 -15.77 5.65
CA LEU A 52 -6.23 -15.42 4.53
C LEU A 52 -6.13 -16.51 3.45
N THR A 53 -6.92 -17.59 3.53
CA THR A 53 -6.86 -18.70 2.56
C THR A 53 -7.01 -18.23 1.11
N SER A 54 -7.93 -17.31 0.82
CA SER A 54 -8.11 -16.78 -0.55
C SER A 54 -6.90 -15.98 -1.03
N ALA A 55 -6.31 -15.13 -0.17
CA ALA A 55 -5.10 -14.39 -0.50
C ALA A 55 -3.91 -15.34 -0.79
N ILE A 56 -3.78 -16.40 0.02
CA ILE A 56 -2.74 -17.42 -0.14
C ILE A 56 -2.95 -18.24 -1.41
N ASP A 57 -4.19 -18.63 -1.74
CA ASP A 57 -4.50 -19.36 -2.97
C ASP A 57 -4.16 -18.54 -4.22
N ILE A 58 -4.64 -17.29 -4.29
CA ILE A 58 -4.37 -16.36 -5.40
C ILE A 58 -2.86 -16.19 -5.56
N SER A 59 -2.15 -15.95 -4.45
CA SER A 59 -0.70 -15.79 -4.44
C SER A 59 0.02 -17.05 -4.95
N ASN A 60 -0.38 -18.24 -4.50
CA ASN A 60 0.25 -19.49 -4.96
C ASN A 60 0.00 -19.76 -6.45
N ARG A 61 -1.19 -19.45 -6.97
CA ARG A 61 -1.48 -19.56 -8.42
C ARG A 61 -0.64 -18.57 -9.24
N TRP A 62 -0.52 -17.33 -8.76
CA TRP A 62 0.33 -16.31 -9.38
C TRP A 62 1.81 -16.73 -9.37
N LEU A 63 2.33 -17.21 -8.23
CA LEU A 63 3.70 -17.70 -8.08
C LEU A 63 3.98 -18.89 -9.02
N ALA A 64 3.04 -19.84 -9.13
CA ALA A 64 3.15 -20.99 -10.04
C ALA A 64 3.18 -20.57 -11.51
N ASN A 65 2.58 -19.43 -11.86
CA ASN A 65 2.59 -18.85 -13.20
C ASN A 65 3.72 -17.84 -13.42
N GLY A 66 4.84 -17.99 -12.70
CA GLY A 66 6.05 -17.19 -12.90
C GLY A 66 6.03 -15.82 -12.21
N ALA A 67 4.99 -15.49 -11.45
CA ALA A 67 4.89 -14.24 -10.69
C ALA A 67 5.03 -12.98 -11.57
N ALA A 68 4.44 -12.99 -12.77
CA ALA A 68 4.52 -11.87 -13.69
C ALA A 68 3.69 -10.67 -13.19
N THR A 69 4.20 -9.46 -13.40
CA THR A 69 3.46 -8.21 -13.19
C THR A 69 2.87 -7.75 -14.52
N ALA A 70 1.55 -7.51 -14.55
CA ALA A 70 0.87 -7.04 -15.76
C ALA A 70 1.20 -5.57 -16.06
N SER A 71 1.26 -5.21 -17.36
CA SER A 71 1.46 -3.82 -17.78
C SER A 71 0.31 -2.92 -17.30
N ALA A 72 0.64 -1.69 -16.92
CA ALA A 72 -0.34 -0.66 -16.58
C ALA A 72 -1.05 -0.05 -17.81
N ASP A 73 -0.67 -0.42 -19.04
CA ASP A 73 -1.23 0.15 -20.27
C ASP A 73 -2.76 0.03 -20.36
N GLN A 74 -3.31 -1.09 -19.87
CA GLN A 74 -4.74 -1.37 -19.88
C GLN A 74 -5.51 -0.55 -18.84
N LEU A 75 -4.81 -0.03 -17.82
CA LEU A 75 -5.40 0.79 -16.75
C LEU A 75 -5.50 2.27 -17.11
N ARG A 76 -4.90 2.72 -18.22
CA ARG A 76 -4.78 4.13 -18.60
C ARG A 76 -6.13 4.88 -18.64
N GLU A 77 -7.15 4.27 -19.22
CA GLU A 77 -8.49 4.88 -19.32
C GLU A 77 -9.16 5.02 -17.95
N ALA A 78 -9.07 3.99 -17.11
CA ALA A 78 -9.60 4.01 -15.76
C ALA A 78 -8.87 5.05 -14.88
N ILE A 79 -7.54 5.14 -15.00
CA ILE A 79 -6.72 6.16 -14.33
C ILE A 79 -7.19 7.56 -14.74
N GLU A 80 -7.36 7.82 -16.04
CA GLU A 80 -7.81 9.13 -16.53
C GLU A 80 -9.21 9.48 -15.98
N LEU A 81 -10.15 8.54 -16.01
CA LEU A 81 -11.50 8.75 -15.51
C LEU A 81 -11.51 9.13 -14.02
N ILE A 82 -10.74 8.41 -13.20
CA ILE A 82 -10.62 8.71 -11.76
C ILE A 82 -9.95 10.06 -11.56
N ALA A 83 -8.83 10.31 -12.25
CA ALA A 83 -8.08 11.56 -12.12
C ALA A 83 -8.86 12.80 -12.55
N GLN A 84 -9.83 12.66 -13.47
CA GLN A 84 -10.76 13.74 -13.84
C GLN A 84 -11.90 13.93 -12.84
N SER A 85 -12.24 12.91 -12.07
CA SER A 85 -13.36 12.95 -11.12
C SER A 85 -13.01 13.65 -9.80
N ILE A 86 -11.72 13.71 -9.45
CA ILE A 86 -11.22 14.32 -8.23
C ILE A 86 -9.99 15.16 -8.61
N ASP A 87 -10.08 16.48 -8.37
CA ASP A 87 -8.98 17.41 -8.66
C ASP A 87 -7.87 17.29 -7.60
N ALA A 88 -6.87 16.46 -7.88
CA ALA A 88 -5.75 16.15 -6.99
C ALA A 88 -4.43 16.07 -7.77
N ASN A 89 -3.31 16.15 -7.04
CA ASN A 89 -1.97 15.91 -7.59
C ASN A 89 -1.61 14.41 -7.44
N TRP A 90 -1.69 13.65 -8.52
CA TRP A 90 -1.73 12.18 -8.46
C TRP A 90 -0.35 11.50 -8.51
N LEU A 91 -0.07 10.70 -7.48
CA LEU A 91 0.87 9.57 -7.49
C LEU A 91 0.11 8.28 -7.73
N ILE A 92 0.57 7.47 -8.69
CA ILE A 92 -0.13 6.25 -9.11
C ILE A 92 0.73 5.04 -8.79
N VAL A 93 0.09 4.01 -8.22
CA VAL A 93 0.64 2.66 -8.07
C VAL A 93 -0.25 1.70 -8.83
N ALA A 94 0.16 1.32 -10.05
CA ALA A 94 -0.60 0.46 -10.95
C ALA A 94 -0.01 -0.96 -10.95
N ASN A 95 -0.78 -1.96 -10.49
CA ASN A 95 -0.29 -3.34 -10.29
C ASN A 95 1.02 -3.42 -9.47
N GLY A 96 1.18 -2.53 -8.50
CA GLY A 96 2.40 -2.41 -7.68
C GLY A 96 3.57 -1.69 -8.35
N ILE A 97 3.38 -1.11 -9.54
CA ILE A 97 4.37 -0.30 -10.25
C ILE A 97 4.06 1.18 -10.06
N ILE A 98 5.06 1.95 -9.62
CA ILE A 98 4.95 3.39 -9.41
C ILE A 98 4.99 4.13 -10.76
N ASP A 99 4.01 4.99 -10.97
CA ASP A 99 3.92 5.95 -12.06
C ASP A 99 3.74 7.38 -11.48
N THR A 100 4.70 8.24 -11.77
CA THR A 100 4.74 9.64 -11.31
C THR A 100 4.43 10.63 -12.44
N THR A 101 4.01 10.17 -13.62
CA THR A 101 3.80 11.03 -14.81
C THR A 101 2.68 12.06 -14.63
N ARG A 102 1.77 11.85 -13.69
CA ARG A 102 0.69 12.80 -13.33
C ARG A 102 1.01 13.69 -12.15
N PHE A 103 2.16 13.50 -11.53
CA PHE A 103 2.55 14.27 -10.36
C PHE A 103 3.22 15.58 -10.79
N ASN A 104 2.73 16.70 -10.27
CA ASN A 104 3.34 18.01 -10.40
C ASN A 104 4.35 18.23 -9.25
N PRO A 105 5.66 18.34 -9.54
CA PRO A 105 6.69 18.53 -8.51
C PRO A 105 6.69 19.93 -7.89
N GLU A 106 6.03 20.93 -8.48
CA GLU A 106 6.01 22.30 -7.94
C GLU A 106 4.93 22.50 -6.86
N SER A 107 4.41 21.42 -6.29
CA SER A 107 3.23 21.43 -5.40
C SER A 107 3.54 21.67 -3.92
N GLY A 108 4.80 21.80 -3.51
CA GLY A 108 5.18 21.77 -2.10
C GLY A 108 5.25 20.36 -1.51
N ILE A 109 5.36 19.36 -2.41
CA ILE A 109 5.47 17.94 -2.10
C ILE A 109 6.73 17.41 -2.78
N ASP A 110 7.64 16.87 -1.99
CA ASP A 110 8.79 16.11 -2.50
C ASP A 110 8.44 14.63 -2.54
N ILE A 111 8.92 13.93 -3.56
CA ILE A 111 8.80 12.48 -3.68
C ILE A 111 10.16 11.83 -3.91
N GLU A 112 10.35 10.68 -3.31
CA GLU A 112 11.55 9.86 -3.47
C GLU A 112 11.16 8.38 -3.50
N ARG A 113 11.84 7.56 -4.32
CA ARG A 113 11.63 6.12 -4.27
C ARG A 113 12.42 5.48 -3.14
N PHE A 114 11.90 4.41 -2.54
CA PHE A 114 12.64 3.68 -1.52
C PHE A 114 13.96 3.14 -2.06
N SER A 115 14.01 2.74 -3.34
CA SER A 115 15.25 2.27 -3.96
C SER A 115 16.32 3.35 -4.18
N GLU A 116 15.96 4.62 -4.06
CA GLU A 116 16.84 5.78 -4.24
C GLU A 116 17.42 6.29 -2.91
N SER A 117 16.91 5.81 -1.77
CA SER A 117 17.34 6.23 -0.44
C SER A 117 17.61 5.08 0.51
N ALA A 118 18.66 5.25 1.30
CA ALA A 118 19.08 4.27 2.30
C ALA A 118 18.24 4.31 3.58
N ALA A 119 17.26 5.23 3.69
CA ALA A 119 16.39 5.24 4.85
C ALA A 119 15.61 3.91 4.94
N PRO A 120 15.44 3.35 6.15
CA PRO A 120 14.59 2.18 6.31
C PRO A 120 13.12 2.56 6.06
N PHE A 121 12.29 1.55 5.83
CA PHE A 121 10.84 1.67 5.89
C PHE A 121 10.30 0.56 6.80
N VAL A 122 9.06 0.72 7.27
CA VAL A 122 8.51 -0.09 8.36
C VAL A 122 8.23 -1.53 7.91
N MET A 123 8.77 -2.50 8.66
CA MET A 123 8.49 -3.94 8.57
C MET A 123 8.11 -4.46 9.96
N ASP A 124 6.93 -4.10 10.44
CA ASP A 124 6.51 -4.33 11.83
C ASP A 124 5.59 -5.55 12.02
N ARG A 125 5.08 -6.13 10.93
CA ARG A 125 4.06 -7.20 10.94
C ARG A 125 4.23 -8.17 9.77
N PRO A 126 3.75 -9.43 9.89
CA PRO A 126 3.84 -10.42 8.82
C PRO A 126 3.36 -10.00 7.43
N LEU A 127 2.28 -9.19 7.34
CA LEU A 127 1.80 -8.69 6.04
C LEU A 127 2.63 -7.51 5.50
N ALA A 128 3.28 -6.75 6.38
CA ALA A 128 4.29 -5.78 5.99
C ALA A 128 5.58 -6.49 5.53
N ASP A 129 5.95 -7.63 6.13
CA ASP A 129 7.05 -8.47 5.62
C ASP A 129 6.71 -9.05 4.23
N LEU A 130 5.49 -9.56 4.02
CA LEU A 130 5.06 -9.98 2.68
C LEU A 130 5.10 -8.84 1.67
N ASN A 131 4.67 -7.64 2.11
CA ASN A 131 4.74 -6.44 1.30
C ASN A 131 6.18 -6.12 0.92
N ALA A 132 7.06 -5.97 1.90
CA ALA A 132 8.46 -5.65 1.70
C ALA A 132 9.19 -6.69 0.83
N ALA A 133 8.93 -7.99 1.03
CA ALA A 133 9.55 -9.07 0.26
C ALA A 133 9.24 -8.99 -1.24
N LEU A 134 7.98 -8.68 -1.59
CA LEU A 134 7.48 -8.63 -2.98
C LEU A 134 7.43 -7.21 -3.57
N LEU A 135 7.86 -6.20 -2.82
CA LEU A 135 7.76 -4.79 -3.24
C LEU A 135 8.69 -4.51 -4.43
N HIS A 136 8.14 -4.03 -5.55
CA HIS A 136 8.94 -3.54 -6.68
C HIS A 136 9.72 -2.28 -6.29
N ASP A 137 9.02 -1.31 -5.73
CA ASP A 137 9.57 -0.12 -5.10
C ASP A 137 8.47 0.55 -4.24
N GLY A 138 8.85 1.48 -3.37
CA GLY A 138 7.92 2.27 -2.56
C GLY A 138 8.15 3.77 -2.74
N LEU A 139 7.27 4.58 -2.17
CA LEU A 139 7.34 6.04 -2.24
C LEU A 139 7.51 6.64 -0.85
N ARG A 140 8.45 7.59 -0.73
CA ARG A 140 8.44 8.60 0.33
C ARG A 140 7.83 9.86 -0.23
N VAL A 141 6.94 10.47 0.52
CA VAL A 141 6.25 11.69 0.17
C VAL A 141 6.39 12.67 1.32
N HIS A 142 6.96 13.83 1.07
CA HIS A 142 7.16 14.86 2.10
C HIS A 142 6.40 16.13 1.72
N ILE A 143 5.30 16.39 2.43
CA ILE A 143 4.45 17.56 2.27
C ILE A 143 4.96 18.66 3.21
N HIS A 144 5.61 19.67 2.66
CA HIS A 144 6.37 20.66 3.43
C HIS A 144 5.91 22.10 3.21
N ALA A 145 4.89 22.30 2.40
CA ALA A 145 4.21 23.56 2.21
C ALA A 145 2.72 23.32 1.93
N ALA A 146 1.91 24.38 2.05
CA ALA A 146 0.51 24.32 1.66
C ALA A 146 0.37 24.03 0.16
N THR A 147 -0.45 23.06 -0.18
CA THR A 147 -0.70 22.60 -1.55
C THR A 147 -1.99 23.20 -2.10
N GLU A 148 -2.00 23.62 -3.37
CA GLU A 148 -3.25 24.10 -4.02
C GLU A 148 -4.27 22.98 -4.19
N LYS A 149 -3.80 21.76 -4.45
CA LYS A 149 -4.59 20.54 -4.64
C LYS A 149 -4.15 19.48 -3.64
N PRO A 150 -5.05 18.59 -3.19
CA PRO A 150 -4.66 17.49 -2.33
C PRO A 150 -3.62 16.58 -3.00
N LEU A 151 -2.82 15.90 -2.19
CA LEU A 151 -2.07 14.74 -2.63
C LEU A 151 -3.06 13.63 -2.99
N GLY A 152 -3.06 13.18 -4.24
CA GLY A 152 -3.80 12.01 -4.67
C GLY A 152 -2.91 10.78 -4.68
N LEU A 153 -3.27 9.73 -3.94
CA LEU A 153 -2.65 8.40 -4.02
C LEU A 153 -3.62 7.44 -4.69
N LEU A 154 -3.37 7.08 -5.95
CA LEU A 154 -4.19 6.12 -6.69
C LEU A 154 -3.52 4.75 -6.70
N ILE A 155 -4.08 3.78 -5.98
CA ILE A 155 -3.66 2.37 -6.04
C ILE A 155 -4.64 1.61 -6.93
N ILE A 156 -4.21 1.21 -8.12
CA ILE A 156 -5.10 0.61 -9.11
C ILE A 156 -4.56 -0.71 -9.63
N ASP A 157 -5.43 -1.71 -9.69
CA ASP A 157 -5.05 -3.10 -9.96
C ASP A 157 -5.91 -3.75 -11.05
N GLU A 158 -5.29 -4.57 -11.89
CA GLU A 158 -5.98 -5.33 -12.94
C GLU A 158 -5.43 -6.76 -13.08
N ALA A 159 -6.36 -7.71 -13.29
CA ALA A 159 -6.05 -9.10 -13.57
C ALA A 159 -6.93 -9.62 -14.71
N ASN A 160 -6.30 -9.93 -15.86
CA ASN A 160 -6.95 -10.44 -17.08
C ASN A 160 -6.20 -11.62 -17.73
N ALA A 161 -5.09 -12.06 -17.12
CA ALA A 161 -4.23 -13.13 -17.62
C ALA A 161 -3.95 -14.16 -16.52
N GLY A 162 -4.96 -14.44 -15.70
CA GLY A 162 -4.87 -15.28 -14.50
C GLY A 162 -4.66 -14.46 -13.22
N ALA A 163 -4.43 -15.20 -12.12
CA ALA A 163 -4.24 -14.61 -10.80
C ALA A 163 -3.09 -13.61 -10.76
N ALA A 164 -3.31 -12.47 -10.10
CA ALA A 164 -2.31 -11.43 -9.94
C ALA A 164 -2.12 -11.04 -8.46
N VAL A 165 -0.92 -10.53 -8.15
CA VAL A 165 -0.56 -10.00 -6.84
C VAL A 165 0.11 -8.65 -7.02
N SER A 166 -0.23 -7.67 -6.18
CA SER A 166 0.44 -6.38 -6.13
C SER A 166 0.77 -5.95 -4.70
N GLN A 167 1.89 -5.24 -4.57
CA GLN A 167 2.33 -4.62 -3.32
C GLN A 167 2.40 -3.11 -3.53
N ALA A 168 1.85 -2.35 -2.58
CA ALA A 168 2.02 -0.90 -2.51
C ALA A 168 2.60 -0.54 -1.14
N ASN A 169 3.63 0.31 -1.13
CA ASN A 169 4.21 0.83 0.10
C ASN A 169 4.49 2.32 -0.05
N VAL A 170 3.84 3.14 0.78
CA VAL A 170 3.93 4.60 0.72
C VAL A 170 4.12 5.15 2.13
N ASP A 171 5.15 5.98 2.30
CA ASP A 171 5.47 6.68 3.54
C ASP A 171 5.23 8.18 3.31
N ILE A 172 4.35 8.79 4.09
CA ILE A 172 3.90 10.17 3.91
C ILE A 172 4.21 10.97 5.18
N GLU A 173 5.11 11.93 5.07
CA GLU A 173 5.42 12.88 6.13
C GLU A 173 4.77 14.24 5.85
N VAL A 174 3.97 14.73 6.80
CA VAL A 174 3.48 16.11 6.82
C VAL A 174 4.37 16.91 7.77
N ALA A 175 5.05 17.93 7.23
CA ALA A 175 6.03 18.71 7.97
C ALA A 175 5.40 19.54 9.11
N PRO A 176 6.19 19.96 10.12
CA PRO A 176 5.68 20.71 11.26
C PRO A 176 4.88 21.96 10.84
N GLY A 177 3.70 22.13 11.44
CA GLY A 177 2.83 23.28 11.18
C GLY A 177 2.19 23.32 9.78
N CYS A 178 2.34 22.29 8.96
CA CYS A 178 1.73 22.24 7.62
C CYS A 178 0.29 21.69 7.66
N ASP A 179 -0.55 22.22 6.79
CA ASP A 179 -1.85 21.67 6.45
C ASP A 179 -1.73 20.81 5.19
N ALA A 180 -2.21 19.56 5.25
CA ALA A 180 -2.20 18.62 4.13
C ALA A 180 -3.57 17.99 3.92
N GLU A 181 -3.96 17.85 2.65
CA GLU A 181 -5.12 17.08 2.22
C GLU A 181 -4.65 15.89 1.38
N ILE A 182 -5.12 14.70 1.73
CA ILE A 182 -4.67 13.45 1.13
C ILE A 182 -5.91 12.64 0.74
N VAL A 183 -5.99 12.28 -0.54
CA VAL A 183 -7.01 11.40 -1.10
C VAL A 183 -6.35 10.11 -1.53
N GLU A 184 -6.61 9.04 -0.79
CA GLU A 184 -6.28 7.68 -1.23
C GLU A 184 -7.47 7.08 -1.97
N TYR A 185 -7.29 6.74 -3.24
CA TYR A 185 -8.29 6.05 -4.05
C TYR A 185 -7.75 4.68 -4.45
N GLN A 186 -8.49 3.62 -4.14
CA GLN A 186 -8.12 2.26 -4.49
C GLN A 186 -9.16 1.68 -5.44
N SER A 187 -8.74 1.19 -6.61
CA SER A 187 -9.67 0.70 -7.65
C SER A 187 -9.17 -0.58 -8.30
N SER A 188 -10.06 -1.38 -8.88
CA SER A 188 -9.61 -2.53 -9.65
C SER A 188 -10.55 -2.90 -10.79
N SER A 189 -9.99 -3.39 -11.89
CA SER A 189 -10.70 -3.85 -13.10
C SER A 189 -10.28 -5.27 -13.49
N GLY A 190 -10.91 -5.87 -14.49
CA GLY A 190 -10.57 -7.21 -14.97
C GLY A 190 -11.37 -8.35 -14.32
N SER A 191 -11.27 -9.53 -14.93
CA SER A 191 -12.12 -10.69 -14.62
C SER A 191 -11.48 -11.74 -13.73
N ASP A 192 -10.16 -11.77 -13.62
CA ASP A 192 -9.43 -12.76 -12.83
C ASP A 192 -9.23 -12.31 -11.39
N ASP A 193 -8.91 -13.25 -10.50
CA ASP A 193 -8.67 -12.94 -9.10
C ASP A 193 -7.39 -12.12 -8.89
N HIS A 194 -7.45 -11.16 -7.97
CA HIS A 194 -6.31 -10.33 -7.62
C HIS A 194 -6.15 -10.26 -6.10
N TYR A 195 -4.93 -10.38 -5.61
CA TYR A 195 -4.60 -10.09 -4.21
C TYR A 195 -3.73 -8.82 -4.11
N GLY A 196 -4.31 -7.75 -3.55
CA GLY A 196 -3.60 -6.50 -3.28
C GLY A 196 -3.18 -6.43 -1.82
N ASN A 197 -1.96 -5.95 -1.57
CA ASN A 197 -1.49 -5.69 -0.22
C ASN A 197 -0.86 -4.30 -0.13
N SER A 198 -1.52 -3.39 0.60
CA SER A 198 -1.11 -1.98 0.71
C SER A 198 -0.67 -1.64 2.12
N VAL A 199 0.47 -0.95 2.21
CA VAL A 199 1.03 -0.42 3.46
C VAL A 199 1.22 1.08 3.26
N VAL A 200 0.52 1.87 4.07
CA VAL A 200 0.65 3.33 4.08
C VAL A 200 1.03 3.77 5.48
N THR A 201 2.07 4.58 5.58
CA THR A 201 2.46 5.23 6.83
C THR A 201 2.25 6.73 6.68
N LEU A 202 1.69 7.38 7.72
CA LEU A 202 1.44 8.80 7.76
C LEU A 202 2.03 9.40 9.05
N GLN A 203 3.07 10.21 8.93
CA GLN A 203 3.62 10.98 10.04
C GLN A 203 3.05 12.39 10.01
N VAL A 204 2.23 12.73 11.00
CA VAL A 204 1.69 14.08 11.17
C VAL A 204 2.54 14.79 12.21
N SER A 205 3.46 15.63 11.76
CA SER A 205 4.43 16.31 12.62
C SER A 205 3.79 17.28 13.62
N GLN A 206 4.61 17.83 14.52
CA GLN A 206 4.16 18.80 15.53
C GLN A 206 3.33 19.93 14.90
N ALA A 207 2.16 20.20 15.49
CA ALA A 207 1.21 21.24 15.09
C ALA A 207 0.76 21.16 13.61
N ALA A 208 1.03 20.06 12.91
CA ALA A 208 0.56 19.82 11.56
C ALA A 208 -0.89 19.33 11.58
N HIS A 209 -1.60 19.53 10.48
CA HIS A 209 -2.98 19.10 10.30
C HIS A 209 -3.12 18.31 9.00
N ALA A 210 -3.47 17.03 9.12
CA ALA A 210 -3.74 16.15 8.00
C ALA A 210 -5.24 15.87 7.88
N ARG A 211 -5.79 16.03 6.67
CA ARG A 211 -7.12 15.55 6.30
C ARG A 211 -6.94 14.40 5.32
N TYR A 212 -7.30 13.20 5.74
CA TYR A 212 -7.04 11.98 4.98
C TYR A 212 -8.35 11.25 4.66
N VAL A 213 -8.63 11.01 3.38
CA VAL A 213 -9.77 10.20 2.97
C VAL A 213 -9.31 8.99 2.16
N ARG A 214 -9.76 7.79 2.57
CA ARG A 214 -9.62 6.58 1.75
C ARG A 214 -10.95 6.22 1.11
N ILE A 215 -10.94 6.06 -0.20
CA ILE A 215 -12.06 5.51 -0.98
C ILE A 215 -11.55 4.23 -1.63
N GLN A 216 -12.03 3.09 -1.15
CA GLN A 216 -11.75 1.80 -1.76
C GLN A 216 -12.97 1.37 -2.57
N ASN A 217 -12.78 1.09 -3.87
CA ASN A 217 -13.78 0.59 -4.78
C ASN A 217 -13.23 -0.60 -5.59
N ARG A 218 -13.26 -1.80 -5.01
CA ARG A 218 -12.67 -3.00 -5.59
C ARG A 218 -13.72 -3.89 -6.23
N ARG A 219 -13.37 -4.60 -7.31
CA ARG A 219 -14.25 -5.61 -7.93
C ARG A 219 -14.37 -6.84 -7.03
N ILE A 220 -15.43 -7.62 -7.19
CA ILE A 220 -15.75 -8.77 -6.31
C ILE A 220 -14.62 -9.83 -6.26
N GLY A 221 -13.87 -10.01 -7.36
CA GLY A 221 -12.72 -10.92 -7.44
C GLY A 221 -11.42 -10.37 -6.84
N HIS A 222 -11.45 -9.21 -6.17
CA HIS A 222 -10.27 -8.65 -5.52
C HIS A 222 -10.27 -8.98 -4.03
N VAL A 223 -9.17 -9.53 -3.55
CA VAL A 223 -8.87 -9.73 -2.12
C VAL A 223 -7.84 -8.69 -1.72
N GLN A 224 -8.03 -8.03 -0.57
CA GLN A 224 -7.13 -6.99 -0.10
C GLN A 224 -6.81 -7.13 1.39
N THR A 225 -5.53 -6.92 1.70
CA THR A 225 -5.08 -6.51 3.04
C THR A 225 -4.46 -5.13 2.95
N GLY A 226 -4.98 -4.17 3.73
CA GLY A 226 -4.45 -2.82 3.81
C GLY A 226 -4.04 -2.48 5.22
N ARG A 227 -3.00 -1.68 5.39
CA ARG A 227 -2.62 -1.06 6.67
C ARG A 227 -2.36 0.41 6.48
N LEU A 228 -2.96 1.23 7.34
CA LEU A 228 -2.61 2.63 7.54
C LEU A 228 -2.06 2.77 8.96
N SER A 229 -0.78 3.12 9.09
CA SER A 229 -0.17 3.45 10.38
C SER A 229 0.02 4.97 10.47
N VAL A 230 -0.51 5.61 11.50
CA VAL A 230 -0.38 7.05 11.71
C VAL A 230 0.41 7.33 12.99
N ALA A 231 1.45 8.16 12.91
CA ALA A 231 2.13 8.70 14.08
C ALA A 231 1.87 10.20 14.20
N MET A 232 1.36 10.66 15.34
CA MET A 232 0.93 12.03 15.56
C MET A 232 1.77 12.77 16.60
N GLY A 233 2.51 13.78 16.14
CA GLY A 233 3.33 14.65 16.95
C GLY A 233 2.55 15.55 17.91
N LYS A 234 3.27 16.39 18.65
CA LYS A 234 2.68 17.28 19.65
C LYS A 234 1.70 18.27 18.98
N ASP A 235 0.52 18.45 19.55
CA ASP A 235 -0.52 19.36 19.03
C ASP A 235 -0.95 19.06 17.57
N ALA A 236 -0.65 17.86 17.04
CA ALA A 236 -1.01 17.45 15.68
C ALA A 236 -2.51 17.15 15.56
N GLN A 237 -3.08 17.40 14.37
CA GLN A 237 -4.49 17.14 14.09
C GLN A 237 -4.63 16.17 12.90
N LEU A 238 -5.47 15.17 13.06
CA LEU A 238 -5.88 14.26 11.99
C LEU A 238 -7.40 14.27 11.90
N SER A 239 -7.94 14.51 10.71
CA SER A 239 -9.33 14.19 10.38
C SER A 239 -9.32 13.11 9.32
N MET A 240 -9.94 11.96 9.58
CA MET A 240 -9.96 10.86 8.62
C MET A 240 -11.34 10.31 8.31
N ALA A 241 -11.53 9.86 7.07
CA ALA A 241 -12.69 9.09 6.66
C ALA A 241 -12.27 7.92 5.77
N SER A 242 -12.95 6.78 5.90
CA SER A 242 -12.71 5.60 5.06
C SER A 242 -14.03 5.04 4.54
N TYR A 243 -14.09 4.80 3.24
CA TYR A 243 -15.24 4.23 2.54
C TYR A 243 -14.80 2.98 1.81
N ASP A 244 -15.29 1.82 2.25
CA ASP A 244 -14.96 0.53 1.65
C ASP A 244 -16.14 0.01 0.81
N LEU A 245 -15.94 -0.06 -0.50
CA LEU A 245 -16.93 -0.46 -1.50
C LEU A 245 -16.41 -1.68 -2.29
N GLY A 246 -17.20 -2.75 -2.32
CA GLY A 246 -16.87 -3.98 -3.04
C GLY A 246 -15.72 -4.78 -2.43
N GLY A 247 -15.02 -5.54 -3.29
CA GLY A 247 -14.05 -6.56 -2.88
C GLY A 247 -14.69 -7.89 -2.44
N GLY A 248 -13.95 -8.98 -2.60
CA GLY A 248 -14.36 -10.31 -2.14
C GLY A 248 -14.02 -10.52 -0.67
N LEU A 249 -12.76 -10.26 -0.31
CA LEU A 249 -12.31 -10.15 1.08
C LEU A 249 -11.49 -8.86 1.19
N VAL A 250 -11.89 -7.97 2.09
CA VAL A 250 -11.16 -6.73 2.36
C VAL A 250 -10.93 -6.66 3.86
N ARG A 251 -9.68 -6.46 4.25
CA ARG A 251 -9.32 -6.08 5.61
C ARG A 251 -8.41 -4.86 5.54
N ASN A 252 -8.83 -3.76 6.15
CA ASN A 252 -8.03 -2.56 6.30
C ASN A 252 -7.80 -2.32 7.79
N ASP A 253 -6.56 -2.43 8.24
CA ASP A 253 -6.15 -2.07 9.59
C ASP A 253 -5.78 -0.58 9.61
N VAL A 254 -6.27 0.16 10.61
CA VAL A 254 -5.85 1.53 10.87
C VAL A 254 -5.34 1.63 12.30
N ASP A 255 -4.10 2.07 12.45
CA ASP A 255 -3.39 2.21 13.72
C ASP A 255 -3.00 3.68 13.87
N ILE A 256 -3.38 4.32 14.98
CA ILE A 256 -3.13 5.75 15.21
C ILE A 256 -2.44 5.92 16.57
N ASP A 257 -1.16 6.27 16.51
CA ASP A 257 -0.32 6.53 17.68
C ASP A 257 -0.27 8.02 17.99
N LEU A 258 -0.89 8.42 19.10
CA LEU A 258 -0.76 9.76 19.67
C LEU A 258 0.55 9.86 20.48
N VAL A 259 1.68 10.12 19.81
CA VAL A 259 3.01 10.03 20.42
C VAL A 259 3.34 11.17 21.38
N ALA A 260 2.58 12.27 21.35
CA ALA A 260 2.79 13.43 22.22
C ALA A 260 1.48 14.12 22.62
N THR A 261 1.56 14.99 23.64
CA THR A 261 0.41 15.72 24.18
C THR A 261 -0.26 16.63 23.16
N GLY A 262 -1.58 16.80 23.28
CA GLY A 262 -2.34 17.74 22.43
C GLY A 262 -2.68 17.20 21.04
N ALA A 263 -2.18 16.02 20.67
CA ALA A 263 -2.58 15.36 19.44
C ALA A 263 -4.06 14.96 19.48
N ASN A 264 -4.76 15.13 18.35
CA ASN A 264 -6.19 14.82 18.23
C ASN A 264 -6.51 14.18 16.87
N ALA A 265 -7.17 13.02 16.91
CA ALA A 265 -7.64 12.29 15.72
C ALA A 265 -9.17 12.16 15.76
N VAL A 266 -9.82 12.46 14.63
CA VAL A 266 -11.29 12.40 14.46
C VAL A 266 -11.65 11.62 13.21
#